data_AF-A0A7X6ZYY7-F1
#
_entry.id   AF-A0A7X6ZYY7-F1
#
_cell.length_a   1.000
_cell.length_b   1.000
_cell.length_c   1.000
_cell.angle_alpha   90.00
_cell.angle_beta   90.00
_cell.angle_gamma   90.00
#
_symmetry.space_group_name_H-M   'P 1'
#
loop_
_entity.id
_entity.type
_entity.pdbx_description
1 polymer ?
#
loop_
_entity_poly.entity_id
_entity_poly.type
_entity_poly.pdbx_seq_one_letter_code
_entity_poly.pdbx_strand_id
1 'polypeptide(L)'
;MKISKNKILYLLVIVLILGLFNLIAFLIPFERSNSFWIGYGSITLSALISAVVLYFIFDKKTMKSRFYGIPLIYVLISYLVVQLGLGIVQMAIPAFNYKVAIITNAIVLVVSIIGLIGITAGKDEIERIDEKVKEKVLYIKEIEVKLEGVIANTLDQAALKELKKLKDLVKYSDPMSKVELESLEESILANVNRLSNLKDEEKVVKIEEITKQVNERNRLVKIYK
;
A
#
# COMPACT_ATOMS: atom_id res chain seq x y z
N MET A 1 20.36 5.49 12.14
CA MET A 1 19.06 5.65 11.47
C MET A 1 18.91 7.13 11.07
N LYS A 2 18.89 7.47 9.77
CA LYS A 2 18.77 8.89 9.35
C LYS A 2 17.30 9.32 9.43
N ILE A 3 16.96 10.18 10.38
CA ILE A 3 15.63 10.80 10.48
C ILE A 3 15.47 11.74 9.28
N SER A 4 14.39 11.61 8.51
CA SER A 4 14.12 12.50 7.38
C SER A 4 13.72 13.89 7.87
N LYS A 5 14.03 14.95 7.09
CA LYS A 5 13.70 16.35 7.46
C LYS A 5 12.22 16.53 7.81
N ASN A 6 11.33 15.86 7.08
CA ASN A 6 9.88 15.95 7.31
C ASN A 6 9.46 15.32 8.65
N LYS A 7 10.08 14.21 9.07
CA LYS A 7 9.84 13.61 10.40
C LYS A 7 10.20 14.58 11.52
N ILE A 8 11.36 15.24 11.39
CA ILE A 8 11.83 16.22 12.38
C ILE A 8 10.86 17.39 12.46
N LEU A 9 10.43 17.93 11.31
CA LEU A 9 9.49 19.04 11.27
C LEU A 9 8.16 18.70 11.95
N TYR A 10 7.58 17.53 11.66
CA TYR A 10 6.32 17.10 12.29
C TYR A 10 6.45 16.82 13.79
N LEU A 11 7.52 16.15 14.23
CA LEU A 11 7.80 15.95 15.65
C LEU A 11 7.95 17.29 16.38
N LEU A 12 8.63 18.25 15.74
CA LEU A 12 8.81 19.59 16.28
C LEU A 12 7.47 20.32 16.43
N VAL A 13 6.56 20.20 15.47
CA VAL A 13 5.18 20.73 15.58
C VAL A 13 4.44 20.12 16.77
N ILE A 14 4.51 18.80 16.97
CA ILE A 14 3.87 18.15 18.13
C ILE A 14 4.46 18.66 19.44
N VAL A 15 5.78 18.80 19.53
CA VAL A 15 6.46 19.35 20.71
C VAL A 15 6.03 20.79 20.99
N LEU A 16 5.90 21.64 19.96
CA LEU A 16 5.41 23.01 20.11
C LEU A 16 3.96 23.05 20.60
N ILE A 17 3.09 22.21 20.04
CA ILE A 17 1.68 22.10 20.48
C ILE A 17 1.62 21.64 21.94
N LEU A 18 2.41 20.63 22.32
CA LEU A 18 2.49 20.17 23.72
C LEU A 18 3.05 21.26 24.65
N GLY A 19 4.05 22.02 24.21
CA GLY A 19 4.59 23.15 24.96
C GLY A 19 3.54 24.23 25.20
N LEU A 20 2.81 24.61 24.15
CA LEU A 20 1.69 25.55 24.26
C LEU A 20 0.57 25.03 25.16
N PHE A 21 0.22 23.74 25.04
CA PHE A 21 -0.77 23.10 25.90
C PHE A 21 -0.36 23.13 27.37
N ASN A 22 0.89 22.81 27.69
CA ASN A 22 1.42 22.91 29.05
C ASN A 22 1.32 24.34 29.57
N LEU A 23 1.75 25.31 28.76
CA LEU A 23 1.68 26.72 29.11
C LEU A 23 0.24 27.14 29.47
N ILE A 24 -0.74 26.80 28.62
CA ILE A 24 -2.18 27.04 28.89
C ILE A 24 -2.66 26.32 30.15
N ALA A 25 -2.34 25.04 30.30
CA ALA A 25 -2.78 24.19 31.41
C ALA A 25 -2.27 24.68 32.78
N PHE A 26 -1.10 25.33 32.82
CA PHE A 26 -0.48 25.81 34.06
C PHE A 26 -0.65 27.31 34.32
N LEU A 27 -0.85 28.14 33.28
CA LEU A 27 -1.13 29.58 33.46
C LEU A 27 -2.60 29.88 33.76
N ILE A 28 -3.53 29.10 33.22
CA ILE A 28 -4.94 29.27 33.58
C ILE A 28 -5.15 28.71 34.99
N PRO A 29 -5.81 29.46 35.89
CA PRO A 29 -6.05 29.03 37.27
C PRO A 29 -7.18 27.97 37.35
N PHE A 30 -7.04 26.88 36.59
CA PHE A 30 -7.90 25.71 36.75
C PHE A 30 -7.70 25.08 38.13
N GLU A 31 -8.81 24.67 38.75
CA GLU A 31 -8.74 23.87 39.97
C GLU A 31 -8.09 22.52 39.68
N ARG A 32 -7.10 22.14 40.49
CA ARG A 32 -6.31 20.91 40.31
C ARG A 32 -7.03 19.68 40.88
N SER A 33 -8.27 19.47 40.45
CA SER A 33 -9.09 18.31 40.87
C SER A 33 -8.65 17.01 40.18
N ASN A 34 -9.22 15.87 40.59
CA ASN A 34 -8.94 14.59 39.94
C ASN A 34 -9.30 14.60 38.44
N SER A 35 -10.36 15.33 38.07
CA SER A 35 -10.77 15.47 36.66
C SER A 35 -9.73 16.25 35.84
N PHE A 36 -9.11 17.27 36.45
CA PHE A 36 -8.03 18.02 35.82
C PHE A 36 -6.87 17.11 35.41
N TRP A 37 -6.39 16.28 36.32
CA TRP A 37 -5.27 15.39 36.06
C TRP A 37 -5.59 14.32 35.00
N ILE A 38 -6.84 13.85 34.96
CA ILE A 38 -7.28 12.91 33.93
C ILE A 38 -7.34 13.59 32.56
N GLY A 39 -7.94 14.78 32.44
CA GLY A 39 -7.99 15.52 31.17
C GLY A 39 -6.58 15.84 30.66
N TYR A 40 -5.73 16.37 31.54
CA TYR A 40 -4.32 16.68 31.24
C TYR A 40 -3.53 15.44 30.82
N GLY A 41 -3.63 14.36 31.61
CA GLY A 41 -2.94 13.10 31.34
C GLY A 41 -3.39 12.47 30.04
N SER A 42 -4.69 12.52 29.74
CA SER A 42 -5.26 11.95 28.52
C SER A 42 -4.77 12.69 27.27
N ILE A 43 -4.80 14.04 27.26
CA ILE A 43 -4.25 14.83 26.15
C ILE A 43 -2.77 14.52 25.93
N THR A 44 -1.99 14.51 27.01
CA THR A 44 -0.55 14.25 26.94
C THR A 44 -0.28 12.86 26.39
N LEU A 45 -0.98 11.83 26.90
CA LEU A 45 -0.85 10.46 26.45
C LEU A 45 -1.20 10.32 24.96
N SER A 46 -2.29 10.92 24.52
CA SER A 46 -2.72 10.90 23.12
C SER A 46 -1.73 11.57 22.18
N ALA A 47 -1.13 12.68 22.60
CA ALA A 47 -0.06 13.34 21.84
C ALA A 47 1.18 12.46 21.72
N LEU A 48 1.57 11.76 22.80
CA LEU A 48 2.69 10.82 22.78
C LEU A 48 2.41 9.62 21.88
N ILE A 49 1.24 8.99 22.00
CA ILE A 49 0.81 7.89 21.13
C ILE A 49 0.84 8.35 19.67
N SER A 50 0.28 9.52 19.37
CA SER A 50 0.24 10.05 18.02
C SER A 50 1.64 10.33 17.46
N ALA A 51 2.57 10.84 18.28
CA ALA A 51 3.97 11.04 17.89
C ALA A 51 4.66 9.71 17.55
N VAL A 52 4.42 8.66 18.34
CA VAL A 52 4.97 7.31 18.10
C VAL A 52 4.40 6.73 16.80
N VAL A 53 3.08 6.75 16.61
CA VAL A 53 2.45 6.23 15.38
C VAL A 53 2.96 6.98 14.15
N LEU A 54 3.08 8.31 14.24
CA LEU A 54 3.59 9.14 13.15
C LEU A 54 5.05 8.82 12.80
N TYR A 55 5.88 8.55 13.81
CA TYR A 55 7.26 8.11 13.61
C TYR A 55 7.34 6.85 12.74
N PHE A 56 6.46 5.87 13.00
CA PHE A 56 6.37 4.65 12.21
C PHE A 56 5.81 4.88 10.80
N ILE A 57 4.80 5.74 10.63
CA ILE A 57 4.21 6.06 9.31
C ILE A 57 5.27 6.60 8.36
N PHE A 58 6.11 7.52 8.82
CA PHE A 58 7.13 8.15 7.98
C PHE A 58 8.39 7.32 7.76
N ASP A 59 8.57 6.19 8.47
CA ASP A 59 9.73 5.31 8.26
C ASP A 59 9.60 4.42 7.01
N LYS A 60 8.41 4.40 6.40
CA LYS A 60 8.17 3.62 5.19
C LYS A 60 8.95 4.21 3.99
N LYS A 61 9.72 3.34 3.31
CA LYS A 61 10.81 3.69 2.38
C LYS A 61 10.36 4.17 1.00
N THR A 62 9.17 3.80 0.51
CA THR A 62 8.72 4.08 -0.87
C THR A 62 7.72 5.24 -0.92
N MET A 63 7.73 6.04 -2.00
CA MET A 63 6.75 7.15 -2.19
C MET A 63 5.29 6.67 -2.13
N LYS A 64 4.98 5.50 -2.71
CA LYS A 64 3.65 4.88 -2.62
C LYS A 64 3.25 4.62 -1.16
N SER A 65 4.15 4.04 -0.37
CA SER A 65 3.86 3.75 1.04
C SER A 65 3.59 5.00 1.88
N ARG A 66 4.16 6.16 1.50
CA ARG A 66 3.91 7.47 2.11
C ARG A 66 2.55 8.06 1.72
N PHE A 67 2.15 7.92 0.46
CA PHE A 67 0.81 8.32 0.00
C PHE A 67 -0.29 7.59 0.76
N TYR A 68 -0.14 6.28 0.98
CA TYR A 68 -1.05 5.49 1.80
C TYR A 68 -0.98 5.83 3.32
N GLY A 69 0.03 6.59 3.76
CA GLY A 69 0.13 7.09 5.13
C GLY A 69 -0.72 8.35 5.39
N ILE A 70 -1.16 9.04 4.34
CA ILE A 70 -1.94 10.28 4.46
C ILE A 70 -3.30 10.05 5.15
N PRO A 71 -4.10 9.02 4.80
CA PRO A 71 -5.34 8.72 5.51
C PRO A 71 -5.13 8.39 7.00
N LEU A 72 -4.02 7.72 7.36
CA LEU A 72 -3.68 7.47 8.76
C LEU A 72 -3.40 8.78 9.52
N ILE A 73 -2.73 9.74 8.88
CA ILE A 73 -2.46 11.06 9.47
C ILE A 73 -3.77 11.81 9.74
N TYR A 74 -4.76 11.74 8.84
CA TYR A 74 -6.07 12.37 9.07
C TYR A 74 -6.78 11.81 10.30
N VAL A 75 -6.81 10.48 10.48
CA VAL A 75 -7.42 9.86 11.67
C VAL A 75 -6.67 10.26 12.95
N LEU A 76 -5.35 10.31 12.92
CA LEU A 76 -4.53 10.77 14.06
C LEU A 76 -4.81 12.23 14.43
N ILE A 77 -4.92 13.11 13.44
CA ILE A 77 -5.23 14.53 13.68
C ILE A 77 -6.66 14.68 14.22
N SER A 78 -7.65 13.98 13.65
CA SER A 78 -9.02 14.03 14.15
C SER A 78 -9.11 13.51 15.58
N TYR A 79 -8.39 12.44 15.90
CA TYR A 79 -8.29 11.91 17.26
C TYR A 79 -7.73 12.97 18.22
N LEU A 80 -6.60 13.61 17.88
CA LEU A 80 -6.00 14.64 18.71
C LEU A 80 -6.90 15.85 18.92
N VAL A 81 -7.62 16.30 17.90
CA VAL A 81 -8.55 17.45 18.00
C VAL A 81 -9.71 17.12 18.94
N VAL A 82 -10.34 15.95 18.78
CA VAL A 82 -11.42 15.49 19.67
C VAL A 82 -10.91 15.35 21.10
N GLN A 83 -9.73 14.74 21.27
CA GLN A 83 -9.12 14.54 22.58
C GLN A 83 -8.76 15.86 23.28
N LEU A 84 -8.25 16.84 22.54
CA LEU A 84 -7.95 18.18 23.06
C LEU A 84 -9.22 18.85 23.57
N GLY A 85 -10.30 18.83 22.79
CA GLY A 85 -11.59 19.39 23.21
C GLY A 85 -12.12 18.72 24.46
N LEU A 86 -12.16 17.38 24.46
CA LEU A 86 -12.68 16.59 25.58
C LEU A 86 -11.85 16.80 26.86
N GLY A 87 -10.52 16.79 26.75
CA GLY A 87 -9.62 16.97 27.89
C GLY A 87 -9.67 18.39 28.46
N ILE A 88 -9.80 19.43 27.63
CA ILE A 88 -9.97 20.81 28.11
C ILE A 88 -11.29 20.95 28.89
N VAL A 89 -12.38 20.36 28.41
CA VAL A 89 -13.67 20.37 29.13
C VAL A 89 -13.55 19.67 30.48
N GLN A 90 -12.86 18.51 30.52
CA GLN A 90 -12.60 17.79 31.77
C GLN A 90 -11.71 18.58 32.75
N MET A 91 -10.77 19.38 32.24
CA MET A 91 -9.91 20.25 33.04
C MET A 91 -10.63 21.50 33.56
N ALA A 92 -11.59 22.02 32.79
CA ALA A 92 -12.33 23.23 33.14
C ALA A 92 -13.46 23.00 34.16
N ILE A 93 -13.92 21.76 34.33
CA ILE A 93 -15.05 21.40 35.22
C ILE A 93 -14.54 20.56 36.39
N PRO A 94 -14.28 21.17 37.58
CA PRO A 94 -13.65 20.47 38.69
C PRO A 94 -14.52 19.36 39.30
N ALA A 95 -15.85 19.56 39.30
CA ALA A 95 -16.86 18.62 39.79
C ALA A 95 -17.19 17.48 38.80
N PHE A 96 -16.50 17.43 37.66
CA PHE A 96 -16.74 16.39 36.66
C PHE A 96 -16.36 15.01 37.22
N ASN A 97 -17.21 14.02 36.99
CA ASN A 97 -16.97 12.68 37.50
C ASN A 97 -15.78 12.04 36.79
N TYR A 98 -14.69 11.84 37.55
CA TYR A 98 -13.43 11.29 37.08
C TYR A 98 -13.59 9.90 36.41
N LYS A 99 -14.55 9.08 36.85
CA LYS A 99 -14.83 7.78 36.24
C LYS A 99 -15.41 7.92 34.83
N VAL A 100 -16.31 8.89 34.65
CA VAL A 100 -16.89 9.22 33.35
C VAL A 100 -15.83 9.79 32.41
N ALA A 101 -14.89 10.59 32.93
CA ALA A 101 -13.76 11.10 32.15
C ALA A 101 -12.90 9.95 31.60
N ILE A 102 -12.55 8.97 32.44
CA ILE A 102 -11.77 7.81 32.02
C ILE A 102 -12.50 7.02 30.93
N ILE A 103 -13.79 6.72 31.13
CA ILE A 103 -14.58 5.93 30.18
C ILE A 103 -14.68 6.65 28.83
N THR A 104 -14.98 7.95 28.83
CA THR A 104 -15.10 8.74 27.59
C THR A 104 -13.78 8.83 26.83
N ASN A 105 -12.66 9.06 27.52
CA ASN A 105 -11.33 9.03 26.91
C ASN A 105 -10.98 7.65 26.31
N ALA A 106 -11.30 6.57 27.03
CA ALA A 106 -11.06 5.21 26.55
C ALA A 106 -11.88 4.89 25.29
N ILE A 107 -13.14 5.31 25.23
CA ILE A 107 -14.00 5.12 24.05
C ILE A 107 -13.40 5.81 22.83
N VAL A 108 -13.01 7.08 22.96
CA VAL A 108 -12.42 7.85 21.85
C VAL A 108 -11.13 7.20 21.35
N LEU A 109 -10.27 6.70 22.26
CA LEU A 109 -9.06 5.98 21.92
C LEU A 109 -9.38 4.68 21.14
N VAL A 110 -10.31 3.86 21.63
CA VAL A 110 -10.67 2.59 20.99
C VAL A 110 -11.25 2.80 19.59
N VAL A 111 -12.18 3.75 19.43
CA VAL A 111 -12.76 4.10 18.12
C VAL A 111 -11.67 4.54 17.14
N SER A 112 -10.70 5.33 17.61
CA SER A 112 -9.58 5.79 16.78
C SER A 112 -8.66 4.64 16.37
N ILE A 113 -8.40 3.68 17.28
CA ILE A 113 -7.63 2.47 16.98
C ILE A 113 -8.35 1.62 15.91
N ILE A 114 -9.67 1.43 16.03
CA ILE A 114 -10.46 0.70 15.03
C ILE A 114 -10.35 1.37 13.65
N GLY A 115 -10.46 2.70 13.61
CA GLY A 115 -10.27 3.47 12.37
C GLY A 115 -8.88 3.29 11.76
N LEU A 116 -7.82 3.33 12.58
CA LEU A 116 -6.46 3.09 12.14
C LEU A 116 -6.28 1.68 11.56
N ILE A 117 -6.80 0.66 12.24
CA ILE A 117 -6.76 -0.75 11.78
C ILE A 117 -7.45 -0.89 10.43
N GLY A 118 -8.66 -0.32 10.28
CA GLY A 118 -9.41 -0.37 9.03
C GLY A 118 -8.66 0.23 7.85
N ILE A 119 -8.02 1.39 8.05
CA ILE A 119 -7.21 2.04 7.01
C ILE A 119 -5.95 1.21 6.69
N THR A 120 -5.28 0.64 7.68
CA THR A 120 -4.12 -0.23 7.42
C THR A 120 -4.50 -1.49 6.67
N ALA A 121 -5.61 -2.14 7.00
CA ALA A 121 -6.09 -3.32 6.28
C ALA A 121 -6.46 -2.99 4.82
N GLY A 122 -7.12 -1.86 4.59
CA GLY A 122 -7.42 -1.39 3.24
C GLY A 122 -6.16 -1.07 2.42
N LYS A 123 -5.13 -0.51 3.07
CA LYS A 123 -3.83 -0.27 2.42
C LYS A 123 -3.19 -1.59 1.95
N ASP A 124 -3.14 -2.59 2.82
CA ASP A 124 -2.45 -3.86 2.52
C ASP A 124 -3.11 -4.58 1.34
N GLU A 125 -4.44 -4.50 1.22
CA GLU A 125 -5.15 -5.08 0.08
C GLU A 125 -4.87 -4.31 -1.23
N ILE A 126 -4.79 -2.98 -1.19
CA ILE A 126 -4.44 -2.20 -2.39
C ILE A 126 -3.00 -2.48 -2.83
N GLU A 127 -2.06 -2.59 -1.89
CA GLU A 127 -0.66 -2.93 -2.20
C GLU A 127 -0.54 -4.33 -2.82
N ARG A 128 -1.34 -5.30 -2.32
CA ARG A 128 -1.44 -6.64 -2.89
C ARG A 128 -2.04 -6.65 -4.30
N ILE A 129 -3.08 -5.86 -4.55
CA ILE A 129 -3.68 -5.73 -5.88
C ILE A 129 -2.66 -5.12 -6.85
N ASP A 130 -1.95 -4.07 -6.44
CA ASP A 130 -0.92 -3.40 -7.24
C ASP A 130 0.24 -4.35 -7.59
N GLU A 131 0.68 -5.22 -6.66
CA GLU A 131 1.71 -6.24 -6.92
C GLU A 131 1.23 -7.28 -7.92
N LYS A 132 0.02 -7.82 -7.73
CA LYS A 132 -0.59 -8.77 -8.68
C LYS A 132 -0.74 -8.18 -10.08
N VAL A 133 -1.10 -6.91 -10.19
CA VAL A 133 -1.21 -6.22 -11.49
C VAL A 133 0.17 -6.04 -12.13
N LYS A 134 1.20 -5.71 -11.34
CA LYS A 134 2.58 -5.60 -11.85
C LYS A 134 3.14 -6.92 -12.37
N GLU A 135 2.96 -8.03 -11.64
CA GLU A 135 3.42 -9.35 -12.08
C GLU A 135 2.81 -9.73 -13.44
N LYS A 136 1.53 -9.44 -13.63
CA LYS A 136 0.79 -9.75 -14.87
C LYS A 136 1.22 -8.88 -16.06
N VAL A 137 1.50 -7.60 -15.83
CA VAL A 137 2.07 -6.71 -16.86
C VAL A 137 3.50 -7.12 -17.22
N LEU A 138 4.28 -7.61 -16.24
CA LEU A 138 5.64 -8.11 -16.48
C LEU A 138 5.63 -9.39 -17.33
N TYR A 139 4.65 -10.29 -17.16
CA TYR A 139 4.54 -11.52 -17.94
C TYR A 139 4.51 -11.29 -19.46
N ILE A 140 3.62 -10.41 -19.96
CA ILE A 140 3.55 -10.09 -21.40
C ILE A 140 4.89 -9.55 -21.90
N LYS A 141 5.48 -8.65 -21.12
CA LYS A 141 6.74 -7.99 -21.47
C LYS A 141 7.92 -8.96 -21.44
N GLU A 142 7.91 -9.93 -20.53
CA GLU A 142 8.91 -10.98 -20.44
C GLU A 142 8.85 -11.88 -21.69
N ILE A 143 7.66 -12.28 -22.13
CA ILE A 143 7.51 -13.05 -23.37
C ILE A 143 7.95 -12.22 -24.58
N GLU A 144 7.59 -10.94 -24.66
CA GLU A 144 8.00 -10.07 -25.77
C GLU A 144 9.53 -9.98 -25.87
N VAL A 145 10.23 -9.74 -24.76
CA VAL A 145 11.70 -9.68 -24.72
C VAL A 145 12.33 -11.03 -25.10
N LYS A 146 11.78 -12.15 -24.62
CA LYS A 146 12.29 -13.48 -24.99
C LYS A 146 12.10 -13.78 -26.47
N LEU A 147 10.94 -13.45 -27.03
CA LEU A 147 10.68 -13.60 -28.46
C LEU A 147 11.60 -12.71 -29.31
N GLU A 148 11.88 -11.47 -28.87
CA GLU A 148 12.90 -10.62 -29.51
C GLU A 148 14.27 -11.28 -29.53
N GLY A 149 14.69 -11.88 -28.41
CA GLY A 149 15.94 -12.64 -28.33
C GLY A 149 15.99 -13.83 -29.28
N VAL A 150 14.88 -14.57 -29.43
CA VAL A 150 14.81 -15.70 -30.38
C VAL A 150 14.83 -15.22 -31.83
N ILE A 151 14.14 -14.12 -32.15
CA ILE A 151 14.12 -13.51 -33.49
C ILE A 151 15.54 -13.08 -33.89
N ALA A 152 16.31 -12.48 -32.98
CA ALA A 152 17.67 -12.04 -33.27
C ALA A 152 18.63 -13.20 -33.62
N ASN A 153 18.35 -14.41 -33.12
CA ASN A 153 19.19 -15.59 -33.28
C ASN A 153 18.68 -16.60 -34.34
N THR A 154 17.63 -16.26 -35.09
CA THR A 154 17.02 -17.17 -36.08
C THR A 154 17.37 -16.70 -37.50
N LEU A 155 17.99 -17.58 -38.28
CA LEU A 155 18.45 -17.29 -39.66
C LEU A 155 17.42 -17.72 -40.72
N ASP A 156 16.59 -18.72 -40.43
CA ASP A 156 15.57 -19.21 -41.35
C ASP A 156 14.44 -18.19 -41.55
N GLN A 157 14.13 -17.87 -42.81
CA GLN A 157 13.11 -16.88 -43.16
C GLN A 157 11.69 -17.32 -42.83
N ALA A 158 11.39 -18.63 -42.90
CA ALA A 158 10.06 -19.14 -42.59
C ALA A 158 9.78 -19.06 -41.08
N ALA A 159 10.71 -19.54 -40.26
CA ALA A 159 10.64 -19.42 -38.80
C ALA A 159 10.62 -17.96 -38.32
N LEU A 160 11.42 -17.07 -38.94
CA LEU A 160 11.44 -15.64 -38.61
C LEU A 160 10.08 -14.97 -38.82
N LYS A 161 9.37 -15.33 -39.90
CA LYS A 161 8.04 -14.78 -40.22
C LYS A 161 7.02 -15.18 -39.18
N GLU A 162 7.00 -16.44 -38.77
CA GLU A 162 6.05 -16.95 -37.76
C GLU A 162 6.38 -16.43 -36.35
N LEU A 163 7.67 -16.29 -35.98
CA LEU A 163 8.08 -15.66 -34.72
C LEU A 163 7.61 -14.20 -34.61
N LYS A 164 7.71 -13.43 -35.70
CA LYS A 164 7.23 -12.03 -35.71
C LYS A 164 5.73 -11.95 -35.52
N LYS A 165 4.95 -12.82 -36.16
CA LYS A 165 3.50 -12.91 -35.94
C LYS A 165 3.15 -13.27 -34.50
N LEU A 166 3.87 -14.23 -33.91
CA LEU A 166 3.67 -14.61 -32.51
C LEU A 166 4.01 -13.44 -31.56
N LYS A 167 5.10 -12.72 -31.83
CA LYS A 167 5.46 -11.51 -31.07
C LYS A 167 4.36 -10.46 -31.15
N ASP A 168 3.86 -10.16 -32.34
CA ASP A 168 2.78 -9.19 -32.51
C ASP A 168 1.50 -9.63 -31.79
N LEU A 169 1.16 -10.93 -31.85
CA LEU A 169 0.02 -11.49 -31.13
C LEU A 169 0.15 -11.28 -29.61
N VAL A 170 1.32 -11.53 -29.04
CA VAL A 170 1.60 -11.31 -27.61
C VAL A 170 1.58 -9.82 -27.26
N LYS A 171 2.15 -8.97 -28.12
CA LYS A 171 2.20 -7.52 -27.90
C LYS A 171 0.81 -6.89 -27.86
N TYR A 172 -0.12 -7.40 -28.67
CA TYR A 172 -1.52 -6.95 -28.69
C TYR A 172 -2.45 -7.76 -27.77
N SER A 173 -1.92 -8.70 -26.97
CA SER A 173 -2.69 -9.38 -25.93
C SER A 173 -3.06 -8.43 -24.80
N ASP A 174 -4.21 -8.69 -24.16
CA ASP A 174 -4.61 -8.00 -22.94
C ASP A 174 -3.60 -8.34 -21.80
N PRO A 175 -2.97 -7.33 -21.17
CA PRO A 175 -2.00 -7.56 -20.09
C PRO A 175 -2.66 -8.00 -18.78
N MET A 176 -3.98 -7.91 -18.67
CA MET A 176 -4.71 -8.25 -17.45
C MET A 176 -5.07 -9.73 -17.42
N SER A 177 -4.21 -10.55 -16.82
CA SER A 177 -4.45 -11.99 -16.59
C SER A 177 -5.23 -12.26 -15.29
N LYS A 178 -5.68 -13.50 -15.09
CA LYS A 178 -6.36 -13.99 -13.87
C LYS A 178 -5.60 -15.17 -13.26
N VAL A 179 -5.84 -15.45 -11.98
CA VAL A 179 -5.13 -16.52 -11.24
C VAL A 179 -5.41 -17.88 -11.87
N GLU A 180 -6.62 -18.08 -12.39
CA GLU A 180 -7.07 -19.28 -13.08
C GLU A 180 -6.28 -19.57 -14.38
N LEU A 181 -5.54 -18.58 -14.91
CA LEU A 181 -4.74 -18.70 -16.13
C LEU A 181 -3.24 -18.87 -15.86
N GLU A 182 -2.80 -18.81 -14.60
CA GLU A 182 -1.40 -18.84 -14.20
C GLU A 182 -0.67 -20.10 -14.71
N SER A 183 -1.31 -21.27 -14.62
CA SER A 183 -0.75 -22.53 -15.12
C SER A 183 -0.58 -22.55 -16.65
N LEU A 184 -1.50 -21.93 -17.39
CA LEU A 184 -1.41 -21.80 -18.84
C LEU A 184 -0.30 -20.81 -19.22
N GLU A 185 -0.15 -19.73 -18.47
CA GLU A 185 0.87 -18.71 -18.67
C GLU A 185 2.28 -19.23 -18.37
N GLU A 186 2.46 -20.00 -17.30
CA GLU A 186 3.71 -20.71 -17.01
C GLU A 186 4.08 -21.70 -18.13
N SER A 187 3.09 -22.44 -18.65
CA SER A 187 3.30 -23.37 -19.76
C SER A 187 3.75 -22.65 -21.04
N ILE A 188 3.11 -21.51 -21.37
CA ILE A 188 3.51 -20.66 -22.50
C ILE A 188 4.93 -20.15 -22.29
N LEU A 189 5.26 -19.63 -21.10
CA LEU A 189 6.60 -19.11 -20.80
C LEU A 189 7.68 -20.20 -20.90
N ALA A 190 7.40 -21.39 -20.39
CA ALA A 190 8.29 -22.54 -20.49
C ALA A 190 8.51 -22.97 -21.94
N ASN A 191 7.45 -22.96 -22.76
CA ASN A 191 7.55 -23.27 -24.19
C ASN A 191 8.32 -22.19 -24.96
N VAL A 192 8.13 -20.91 -24.63
CA VAL A 192 8.89 -19.79 -25.22
C VAL A 192 10.37 -19.88 -24.85
N ASN A 193 10.71 -20.22 -23.61
CA ASN A 193 12.10 -20.46 -23.19
C ASN A 193 12.76 -21.60 -23.97
N ARG A 194 11.99 -22.62 -24.37
CA ARG A 194 12.52 -23.74 -25.15
C ARG A 194 12.83 -23.36 -26.60
N LEU A 195 12.18 -22.33 -27.15
CA LEU A 195 12.42 -21.88 -28.54
C LEU A 195 13.88 -21.50 -28.82
N SER A 196 14.60 -20.97 -27.82
CA SER A 196 16.02 -20.59 -28.01
C SER A 196 16.94 -21.79 -28.23
N ASN A 197 16.54 -22.99 -27.79
CA ASN A 197 17.37 -24.20 -27.77
C ASN A 197 16.97 -25.22 -28.85
N LEU A 198 15.91 -24.96 -29.61
CA LEU A 198 15.43 -25.84 -30.67
C LEU A 198 16.16 -25.57 -31.99
N LYS A 199 16.29 -26.61 -32.82
CA LYS A 199 16.78 -26.47 -34.21
C LYS A 199 15.68 -25.83 -35.08
N ASP A 200 16.09 -25.16 -36.16
CA ASP A 200 15.17 -24.36 -36.99
C ASP A 200 13.97 -25.17 -37.55
N GLU A 201 14.18 -26.45 -37.88
CA GLU A 201 13.11 -27.36 -38.37
C GLU A 201 12.02 -27.65 -37.32
N GLU A 202 12.40 -27.71 -36.03
CA GLU A 202 11.47 -27.97 -34.92
C GLU A 202 10.84 -26.68 -34.37
N LYS A 203 11.46 -25.52 -34.63
CA LYS A 203 10.96 -24.21 -34.17
C LYS A 203 9.59 -23.89 -34.74
N VAL A 204 9.35 -24.13 -36.03
CA VAL A 204 8.08 -23.76 -36.70
C VAL A 204 6.89 -24.46 -36.05
N VAL A 205 7.01 -25.77 -35.80
CA VAL A 205 5.96 -26.56 -35.11
C VAL A 205 5.72 -26.03 -33.70
N LYS A 206 6.79 -25.70 -32.98
CA LYS A 206 6.68 -25.18 -31.61
C LYS A 206 6.08 -23.78 -31.55
N ILE A 207 6.38 -22.92 -32.52
CA ILE A 207 5.77 -21.59 -32.66
C ILE A 207 4.26 -21.71 -32.88
N GLU A 208 3.81 -22.68 -33.68
CA GLU A 208 2.38 -22.91 -33.90
C GLU A 208 1.67 -23.37 -32.62
N GLU A 209 2.28 -24.27 -31.86
CA GLU A 209 1.77 -24.72 -30.56
C GLU A 209 1.63 -23.56 -29.58
N ILE A 210 2.67 -22.73 -29.44
CA ILE A 210 2.64 -21.54 -28.58
C ILE A 210 1.58 -20.55 -29.06
N THR A 211 1.43 -20.37 -30.37
CA THR A 211 0.40 -19.49 -30.95
C THR A 211 -1.01 -19.97 -30.59
N LYS A 212 -1.25 -21.29 -30.57
CA LYS A 212 -2.54 -21.85 -30.12
C LYS A 212 -2.77 -21.58 -28.64
N GLN A 213 -1.76 -21.82 -27.78
CA GLN A 213 -1.84 -21.55 -26.35
C GLN A 213 -2.10 -20.06 -26.04
N VAL A 214 -1.42 -19.15 -26.74
CA VAL A 214 -1.61 -17.70 -26.58
C VAL A 214 -3.03 -17.29 -27.01
N ASN A 215 -3.56 -17.85 -28.09
CA ASN A 215 -4.93 -17.60 -28.52
C ASN A 215 -5.98 -18.14 -27.55
N GLU A 216 -5.77 -19.35 -27.02
CA GLU A 216 -6.60 -19.93 -25.97
C GLU A 216 -6.61 -19.03 -24.74
N ARG A 217 -5.43 -18.63 -24.26
CA ARG A 217 -5.29 -17.67 -23.17
C ARG A 217 -6.04 -16.38 -23.46
N ASN A 218 -5.86 -15.78 -24.64
CA ASN A 218 -6.54 -14.54 -25.03
C ASN A 218 -8.07 -14.67 -25.06
N ARG A 219 -8.61 -15.84 -25.42
CA ARG A 219 -10.06 -16.12 -25.37
C ARG A 219 -10.55 -16.25 -23.94
N LEU A 220 -9.83 -16.99 -23.11
CA LEU A 220 -10.17 -17.18 -21.70
C LEU A 220 -10.12 -15.84 -20.94
N VAL A 221 -9.12 -15.00 -21.19
CA VAL A 221 -9.05 -13.63 -20.62
C VAL A 221 -10.32 -12.83 -20.93
N LYS A 222 -10.87 -12.94 -22.15
CA LYS A 222 -12.12 -12.25 -22.52
C LYS A 222 -13.34 -12.80 -21.78
N ILE A 223 -13.40 -14.12 -21.54
CA ILE A 223 -14.50 -14.76 -20.81
C ILE A 223 -14.47 -14.33 -19.34
N TYR A 224 -13.28 -14.20 -18.78
CA TYR A 224 -13.11 -13.80 -17.40
C TYR A 224 -13.20 -12.28 -17.20
N LYS A 225 -13.35 -11.46 -18.25
CA LYS A 225 -13.44 -10.00 -18.14
C LYS A 225 -14.76 -9.57 -17.51
#